data_AF-A0A377LNS7-F1
#
_entry.id   AF-A0A377LNS7-F1
#
_cell.length_a   1.000
_cell.length_b   1.000
_cell.length_c   1.000
_cell.angle_alpha   90.00
_cell.angle_beta   90.00
_cell.angle_gamma   90.00
#
_symmetry.space_group_name_H-M   'P 1'
#
loop_
_entity.id
_entity.type
_entity.pdbx_description
1 polymer ?
#
loop_
_entity_poly.entity_id
_entity_poly.type
_entity_poly.pdbx_seq_one_letter_code
_entity_poly.pdbx_strand_id
1 'polypeptide(L)'
;MKRTAVAFLMLPALAHADWSSPGFNAFSAEGTGMFTSQAKLAKGTRPLTVSFDNTCWQPTEAIKLNEMLSLKPCDGTPPQWRLFRDGEYQMRVDTRSGTPTLMLTIKSAAEQPVANVIRQCPKWDGKPLTLEVGNTFPEGSVVRDFLQQTNRDGAAGKNYPSACRQQQRPAAA
;
A
#
# COMPACT_ATOMS: atom_id res chain seq x y z
N MET A 1 0.35 -1.17 67.99
CA MET A 1 0.24 -0.25 66.83
C MET A 1 0.49 -1.05 65.56
N LYS A 2 -0.53 -1.22 64.70
CA LYS A 2 -0.46 -2.03 63.47
C LYS A 2 0.27 -1.24 62.38
N ARG A 3 1.35 -1.81 61.83
CA ARG A 3 2.12 -1.23 60.72
C ARG A 3 1.52 -1.71 59.41
N THR A 4 0.70 -0.88 58.79
CA THR A 4 0.14 -1.14 57.46
C THR A 4 1.21 -0.82 56.42
N ALA A 5 1.79 -1.84 55.81
CA ALA A 5 2.70 -1.68 54.68
C ALA A 5 1.88 -1.32 53.44
N VAL A 6 2.00 -0.07 52.98
CA VAL A 6 1.45 0.38 51.70
C VAL A 6 2.43 -0.02 50.61
N ALA A 7 2.09 -1.06 49.86
CA ALA A 7 2.82 -1.44 48.66
C ALA A 7 2.47 -0.46 47.53
N PHE A 8 3.40 0.43 47.19
CA PHE A 8 3.33 1.26 45.98
C PHE A 8 3.50 0.36 44.76
N LEU A 9 2.40 0.01 44.10
CA LEU A 9 2.41 -0.58 42.77
C LEU A 9 2.96 0.46 41.78
N MET A 10 4.24 0.35 41.45
CA MET A 10 4.85 1.06 40.33
C MET A 10 4.20 0.54 39.03
N LEU A 11 3.16 1.23 38.57
CA LEU A 11 2.69 1.08 37.20
C LEU A 11 3.77 1.67 36.26
N PRO A 12 4.18 0.96 35.20
CA PRO A 12 5.13 1.49 34.24
C PRO A 12 4.49 2.72 33.59
N ALA A 13 5.17 3.87 33.70
CA ALA A 13 4.82 5.07 32.96
C ALA A 13 5.02 4.75 31.47
N LEU A 14 3.92 4.49 30.76
CA LEU A 14 3.93 4.49 29.30
C LEU A 14 4.21 5.94 28.90
N ALA A 15 5.44 6.22 28.48
CA ALA A 15 5.77 7.47 27.81
C ALA A 15 4.90 7.53 26.55
N HIS A 16 3.80 8.28 26.63
CA HIS A 16 3.02 8.62 25.46
C HIS A 16 3.94 9.44 24.57
N ALA A 17 4.27 8.92 23.39
CA ALA A 17 4.83 9.78 22.38
C ALA A 17 3.74 10.80 22.03
N ASP A 18 4.00 12.09 22.24
CA ASP A 18 3.02 13.18 22.10
C ASP A 18 2.49 13.37 20.66
N TRP A 19 2.88 12.49 19.75
CA TRP A 19 2.35 12.38 18.41
C TRP A 19 0.99 11.70 18.42
N SER A 20 0.02 12.30 17.74
CA SER A 20 -1.31 11.72 17.51
C SER A 20 -1.82 12.04 16.11
N SER A 21 -2.65 11.16 15.57
CA SER A 21 -3.31 11.38 14.28
C SER A 21 -4.71 10.75 14.30
N PRO A 22 -5.75 11.42 13.76
CA PRO A 22 -7.11 10.89 13.77
C PRO A 22 -7.21 9.50 13.15
N GLY A 23 -7.79 8.55 13.88
CA GLY A 23 -7.98 7.17 13.44
C GLY A 23 -6.71 6.32 13.38
N PHE A 24 -5.59 6.81 13.93
CA PHE A 24 -4.40 5.99 14.21
C PHE A 24 -4.35 5.63 15.71
N ASN A 25 -3.67 4.53 16.03
CA ASN A 25 -3.39 4.18 17.42
C ASN A 25 -2.37 5.15 18.05
N ALA A 26 -2.12 5.02 19.35
CA ALA A 26 -1.06 5.76 20.02
C ALA A 26 0.30 5.51 19.34
N PHE A 27 1.10 6.57 19.20
CA PHE A 27 2.43 6.45 18.61
C PHE A 27 3.40 5.80 19.61
N SER A 28 4.30 4.97 19.09
CA SER A 28 5.45 4.42 19.80
C SER A 28 6.74 5.01 19.24
N ALA A 29 7.68 5.36 20.11
CA ALA A 29 9.03 5.74 19.68
C ALA A 29 9.81 4.47 19.29
N GLU A 30 10.31 4.41 18.05
CA GLU A 30 11.18 3.33 17.55
C GLU A 30 12.68 3.64 17.73
N GLY A 31 13.00 4.90 18.08
CA GLY A 31 14.35 5.39 18.27
C GLY A 31 14.37 6.90 18.47
N THR A 32 15.55 7.51 18.41
CA THR A 32 15.68 8.97 18.55
C THR A 32 15.05 9.70 17.37
N GLY A 33 13.97 10.42 17.63
CA GLY A 33 13.26 11.22 16.62
C GLY A 33 12.49 10.40 15.58
N MET A 34 12.18 9.13 15.86
CA MET A 34 11.39 8.27 14.98
C MET A 34 10.18 7.72 15.74
N PHE A 35 8.99 7.97 15.23
CA PHE A 35 7.73 7.60 15.86
C PHE A 35 6.86 6.85 14.88
N THR A 36 6.23 5.76 15.31
CA THR A 36 5.35 4.96 14.46
C THR A 36 4.00 4.70 15.11
N SER A 37 2.99 4.57 14.28
CA SER A 37 1.64 4.15 14.66
C SER A 37 1.04 3.31 13.55
N GLN A 38 0.15 2.39 13.90
CA GLN A 38 -0.59 1.59 12.94
C GLN A 38 -2.09 1.74 13.17
N ALA A 39 -2.88 1.55 12.11
CA ALA A 39 -4.32 1.40 12.21
C ALA A 39 -4.91 0.68 11.00
N LYS A 40 -6.01 -0.03 11.26
CA LYS A 40 -6.85 -0.61 10.21
C LYS A 40 -7.79 0.46 9.68
N LEU A 41 -7.62 0.85 8.42
CA LEU A 41 -8.42 1.89 7.78
C LEU A 41 -9.23 1.31 6.62
N ALA A 42 -10.47 1.78 6.50
CA ALA A 42 -11.32 1.49 5.35
C ALA A 42 -11.00 2.42 4.17
N LYS A 43 -11.29 1.95 2.96
CA LYS A 43 -11.28 2.70 1.72
C LYS A 43 -12.18 3.93 1.87
N GLY A 44 -11.69 5.08 1.42
CA GLY A 44 -12.44 6.32 1.50
C GLY A 44 -11.53 7.54 1.37
N THR A 45 -12.12 8.71 1.55
CA THR A 45 -11.37 9.98 1.62
C THR A 45 -11.45 10.50 3.04
N ARG A 46 -10.32 10.88 3.62
CA ARG A 46 -10.26 11.40 4.99
C ARG A 46 -9.23 12.54 5.11
N PRO A 47 -9.45 13.50 6.01
CA PRO A 47 -8.43 14.51 6.31
C PRO A 47 -7.19 13.84 6.91
N LEU A 48 -6.01 14.28 6.50
CA LEU A 48 -4.74 13.83 7.08
C LEU A 48 -4.06 14.98 7.82
N THR A 49 -4.05 14.86 9.14
CA THR A 49 -3.30 15.74 10.03
C THR A 49 -2.57 14.88 11.07
N VAL A 50 -1.48 15.44 11.58
CA VAL A 50 -0.73 14.87 12.70
C VAL A 50 -0.53 15.97 13.72
N SER A 51 -0.66 15.67 15.00
CA SER A 51 -0.49 16.63 16.08
C SER A 51 0.66 16.22 16.97
N PHE A 52 1.45 17.20 17.42
CA PHE A 52 2.53 17.02 18.39
C PHE A 52 2.49 18.19 19.36
N ASP A 53 2.45 17.91 20.66
CA ASP A 53 2.43 18.93 21.73
C ASP A 53 1.44 20.07 21.43
N ASN A 54 0.19 19.69 21.16
CA ASN A 54 -0.92 20.59 20.81
C ASN A 54 -0.74 21.41 19.50
N THR A 55 0.33 21.18 18.76
CA THR A 55 0.61 21.80 17.45
C THR A 55 0.14 20.89 16.32
N CYS A 56 -0.61 21.44 15.37
CA CYS A 56 -1.12 20.71 14.20
C CYS A 56 -0.13 20.79 13.04
N TRP A 57 0.10 19.65 12.39
CA TRP A 57 0.95 19.46 11.23
C TRP A 57 0.18 18.81 10.08
N GLN A 58 0.46 19.24 8.86
CA GLN A 58 -0.12 18.70 7.64
C GLN A 58 0.95 18.50 6.55
N PRO A 59 0.77 17.54 5.63
CA PRO A 59 1.62 17.41 4.45
C PRO A 59 1.70 18.70 3.64
N THR A 60 2.90 19.04 3.17
CA THR A 60 3.13 20.18 2.27
C THR A 60 2.66 19.90 0.85
N GLU A 61 2.75 18.65 0.41
CA GLU A 61 2.45 18.21 -0.95
C GLU A 61 1.34 17.14 -0.99
N ALA A 62 1.05 16.64 -2.19
CA ALA A 62 0.08 15.58 -2.41
C ALA A 62 0.43 14.32 -1.61
N ILE A 63 -0.58 13.73 -0.98
CA ILE A 63 -0.42 12.59 -0.08
C ILE A 63 -0.23 11.32 -0.90
N LYS A 64 0.92 10.66 -0.71
CA LYS A 64 1.28 9.42 -1.39
C LYS A 64 1.81 8.39 -0.40
N LEU A 65 1.62 7.12 -0.74
CA LEU A 65 2.15 6.00 0.04
C LEU A 65 3.60 5.74 -0.36
N ASN A 66 4.40 5.26 0.60
CA ASN A 66 5.81 4.89 0.47
C ASN A 66 6.72 6.04 0.02
N GLU A 67 6.28 7.29 0.18
CA GLU A 67 7.08 8.50 -0.04
C GLU A 67 7.25 9.26 1.28
N MET A 68 8.36 9.99 1.42
CA MET A 68 8.58 10.89 2.55
C MET A 68 7.91 12.23 2.25
N LEU A 69 6.90 12.57 3.05
CA LEU A 69 6.13 13.80 2.93
C LEU A 69 6.63 14.80 3.98
N SER A 70 7.14 15.95 3.54
CA SER A 70 7.47 17.04 4.46
C SER A 70 6.19 17.58 5.11
N LEU A 71 6.25 17.84 6.41
CA LEU A 71 5.16 18.45 7.16
C LEU A 71 5.38 19.94 7.33
N LYS A 72 4.28 20.69 7.30
CA LYS A 72 4.20 22.11 7.66
C LYS A 72 3.13 22.30 8.74
N PRO A 73 3.17 23.39 9.52
CA PRO A 73 2.05 23.75 10.39
C PRO A 73 0.74 23.80 9.61
N CYS A 74 -0.35 23.41 10.26
CA CYS A 74 -1.68 23.44 9.65
C CYS A 74 -2.05 24.87 9.24
N ASP A 75 -2.51 25.02 8.01
CA ASP A 75 -2.94 26.27 7.42
C ASP A 75 -4.18 25.99 6.57
N GLY A 76 -5.32 26.54 7.00
CA GLY A 76 -6.62 26.35 6.36
C GLY A 76 -7.16 24.92 6.46
N THR A 77 -7.67 24.43 5.32
CA THR A 77 -8.37 23.14 5.23
C THR A 77 -7.38 21.98 5.14
N PRO A 78 -7.52 20.93 5.97
CA PRO A 78 -6.64 19.76 5.91
C PRO A 78 -6.64 19.05 4.55
N PRO A 79 -5.47 18.62 4.07
CA PRO A 79 -5.38 17.88 2.81
C PRO A 79 -6.11 16.53 2.92
N GLN A 80 -6.81 16.19 1.85
CA GLN A 80 -7.64 14.98 1.79
C GLN A 80 -6.82 13.79 1.29
N TRP A 81 -6.67 12.78 2.13
CA TRP A 81 -6.05 11.51 1.80
C TRP A 81 -7.08 10.54 1.25
N ARG A 82 -6.88 10.11 0.00
CA ARG A 82 -7.69 9.08 -0.63
C ARG A 82 -7.06 7.71 -0.45
N LEU A 83 -7.71 6.86 0.33
CA LEU A 83 -7.37 5.45 0.50
C LEU A 83 -8.06 4.64 -0.58
N PHE A 84 -7.29 3.89 -1.36
CA PHE A 84 -7.79 3.12 -2.51
C PHE A 84 -8.33 1.73 -2.14
N ARG A 85 -8.04 1.25 -0.93
CA ARG A 85 -8.45 -0.06 -0.42
C ARG A 85 -8.49 -0.06 1.11
N ASP A 86 -9.14 -1.07 1.68
CA ASP A 86 -9.04 -1.36 3.10
C ASP A 86 -7.66 -1.98 3.42
N GLY A 87 -7.13 -1.74 4.61
CA GLY A 87 -5.89 -2.39 5.03
C GLY A 87 -5.31 -1.92 6.35
N GLU A 88 -4.22 -2.56 6.76
CA GLU A 88 -3.40 -2.13 7.89
C GLU A 88 -2.41 -1.08 7.40
N TYR A 89 -2.62 0.17 7.80
CA TYR A 89 -1.76 1.29 7.45
C TYR A 89 -0.78 1.56 8.59
N GLN A 90 0.45 1.89 8.23
CA GLN A 90 1.45 2.36 9.16
C GLN A 90 1.82 3.81 8.83
N MET A 91 1.86 4.62 9.88
CA MET A 91 2.31 5.99 9.86
C MET A 91 3.66 6.06 10.58
N ARG A 92 4.63 6.72 9.96
CA ARG A 92 5.95 6.98 10.54
C ARG A 92 6.27 8.46 10.46
N VAL A 93 6.64 9.06 11.59
CA VAL A 93 7.08 10.45 11.69
C VAL A 93 8.56 10.48 12.04
N ASP A 94 9.35 11.22 11.28
CA ASP A 94 10.80 11.40 11.49
C ASP A 94 11.10 12.89 11.70
N THR A 95 11.70 13.23 12.84
CA THR A 95 12.02 14.61 13.25
C THR A 95 13.52 14.90 13.24
N ARG A 96 14.36 13.99 12.72
CA ARG A 96 15.83 14.08 12.84
C ARG A 96 16.46 15.17 11.97
N SER A 97 15.76 15.58 10.91
CA SER A 97 16.24 16.57 9.93
C SER A 97 15.84 18.02 10.27
N GLY A 98 15.21 18.26 11.42
CA GLY A 98 14.72 19.59 11.84
C GLY A 98 13.33 19.94 11.29
N THR A 99 12.99 19.47 10.09
CA THR A 99 11.61 19.52 9.56
C THR A 99 10.97 18.13 9.71
N PRO A 100 9.88 17.98 10.46
CA PRO A 100 9.19 16.71 10.59
C PRO A 100 8.76 16.17 9.22
N THR A 101 9.04 14.89 8.96
CA THR A 101 8.62 14.18 7.75
C THR A 101 7.71 13.01 8.11
N LEU A 102 6.80 12.68 7.20
CA LEU A 102 5.78 11.66 7.36
C LEU A 102 5.91 10.63 6.24
N MET A 103 6.00 9.35 6.59
CA MET A 103 5.88 8.24 5.64
C MET A 103 4.64 7.41 5.97
N LEU A 104 3.80 7.20 4.97
CA LEU A 104 2.62 6.34 5.05
C LEU A 104 2.87 5.06 4.27
N THR A 105 2.68 3.91 4.89
CA THR A 105 2.76 2.61 4.20
C THR A 105 1.49 1.80 4.46
N ILE A 106 1.24 0.81 3.61
CA ILE A 106 0.17 -0.17 3.80
C ILE A 106 0.82 -1.55 3.83
N LYS A 107 0.43 -2.38 4.80
CA LYS A 107 0.83 -3.78 4.80
C LYS A 107 0.17 -4.46 3.61
N SER A 108 0.96 -4.84 2.62
CA SER A 108 0.48 -5.68 1.52
C SER A 108 -0.09 -6.97 2.11
N ALA A 109 -1.29 -7.36 1.66
CA ALA A 109 -1.76 -8.72 1.85
C ALA A 109 -0.70 -9.65 1.25
N ALA A 110 -0.32 -10.70 1.97
CA ALA A 110 0.60 -11.70 1.45
C ALA A 110 0.07 -12.16 0.10
N GLU A 111 0.86 -11.92 -0.95
CA GLU A 111 0.55 -12.39 -2.29
C GLU A 111 0.42 -13.89 -2.19
N GLN A 112 -0.80 -14.41 -2.38
CA GLN A 112 -1.00 -15.85 -2.45
C GLN A 112 -0.02 -16.33 -3.54
N PRO A 113 0.83 -17.33 -3.25
CA PRO A 113 1.74 -17.83 -4.25
C PRO A 113 0.90 -18.27 -5.45
N VAL A 114 0.94 -17.48 -6.51
CA VAL A 114 0.34 -17.84 -7.78
C VAL A 114 1.10 -19.10 -8.17
N ALA A 115 0.43 -20.25 -8.10
CA ALA A 115 1.04 -21.51 -8.48
C ALA A 115 1.74 -21.27 -9.82
N ASN A 116 3.05 -21.56 -9.86
CA ASN A 116 3.89 -21.31 -11.01
C ASN A 116 3.54 -22.36 -12.08
N VAL A 117 2.35 -22.23 -12.67
CA VAL A 117 1.85 -23.13 -13.70
C VAL A 117 2.56 -22.69 -14.97
N ILE A 118 3.62 -23.41 -15.33
CA ILE A 118 4.23 -23.33 -16.66
C ILE A 118 3.15 -23.82 -17.65
N ARG A 119 2.34 -22.89 -18.16
CA ARG A 119 1.35 -23.16 -19.21
C ARG A 119 2.12 -23.26 -20.52
N GLN A 120 2.40 -24.48 -20.97
CA GLN A 120 2.90 -24.71 -22.32
C GLN A 120 1.82 -24.27 -23.32
N CYS A 121 2.15 -23.32 -24.18
CA CYS A 121 1.22 -22.88 -25.22
C CYS A 121 1.01 -24.03 -26.22
N PRO A 122 -0.23 -24.42 -26.52
CA PRO A 122 -0.50 -25.43 -27.53
C PRO A 122 -0.04 -24.91 -28.89
N LYS A 123 0.69 -25.75 -29.64
CA LYS A 123 1.05 -25.45 -31.02
C LYS A 123 -0.22 -25.53 -31.88
N TRP A 124 -0.64 -24.41 -32.46
CA TRP A 124 -1.87 -24.34 -33.25
C TRP A 124 -1.78 -25.21 -34.51
N ASP A 125 -2.80 -26.04 -34.74
CA ASP A 125 -2.91 -27.01 -35.83
C ASP A 125 -3.87 -26.55 -36.95
N GLY A 126 -4.30 -25.29 -36.94
CA GLY A 126 -5.20 -24.71 -37.93
C GLY A 126 -6.69 -25.00 -37.69
N LYS A 127 -7.04 -25.71 -36.62
CA LYS A 127 -8.44 -25.92 -36.21
C LYS A 127 -8.88 -24.87 -35.18
N PRO A 128 -10.20 -24.67 -34.99
CA PRO A 128 -10.70 -23.86 -33.88
C PRO A 128 -10.18 -24.41 -32.54
N LEU A 129 -9.46 -23.57 -31.79
CA LEU A 129 -8.95 -23.92 -30.47
C LEU A 129 -9.96 -23.46 -29.42
N THR A 130 -10.61 -24.41 -28.75
CA THR A 130 -11.47 -24.12 -27.59
C THR A 130 -10.61 -24.11 -26.33
N LEU A 131 -10.52 -22.96 -25.67
CA LEU A 131 -9.83 -22.79 -24.38
C LEU A 131 -10.85 -22.80 -23.24
N GLU A 132 -10.76 -23.79 -22.37
CA GLU A 132 -11.58 -23.86 -21.15
C GLU A 132 -11.09 -22.83 -20.12
N VAL A 133 -11.78 -21.68 -20.05
CA VAL A 133 -11.43 -20.56 -19.16
C VAL A 133 -12.26 -20.49 -17.87
N GLY A 134 -13.27 -21.35 -17.72
CA GLY A 134 -14.31 -21.25 -16.68
C GLY A 134 -13.80 -21.23 -15.23
N ASN A 135 -12.68 -21.88 -14.94
CA ASN A 135 -12.08 -21.92 -13.59
C ASN A 135 -10.83 -21.03 -13.46
N THR A 136 -10.47 -20.29 -14.51
CA THR A 136 -9.21 -19.51 -14.54
C THR A 136 -9.41 -18.09 -13.98
N PHE A 137 -10.63 -17.58 -14.02
CA PHE A 137 -10.96 -16.23 -13.58
C PHE A 137 -12.10 -16.27 -12.56
N PRO A 138 -11.95 -15.60 -11.40
CA PRO A 138 -13.07 -15.38 -10.49
C PRO A 138 -14.24 -14.69 -11.21
N GLU A 139 -15.48 -15.01 -10.80
CA GLU A 139 -16.67 -14.32 -11.32
C GLU A 139 -16.54 -12.80 -11.14
N GLY A 140 -16.80 -12.04 -12.19
CA GLY A 140 -16.67 -10.57 -12.21
C GLY A 140 -15.28 -10.04 -12.63
N SER A 141 -14.34 -10.91 -13.01
CA SER A 141 -13.03 -10.48 -13.52
C SER A 141 -13.13 -9.82 -14.90
N VAL A 142 -12.48 -8.67 -15.08
CA VAL A 142 -12.34 -8.01 -16.39
C VAL A 142 -11.13 -8.62 -17.11
N VAL A 143 -11.40 -9.47 -18.10
CA VAL A 143 -10.37 -10.06 -18.97
C VAL A 143 -10.14 -9.13 -20.17
N ARG A 144 -8.89 -8.85 -20.52
CA ARG A 144 -8.53 -8.10 -21.73
C ARG A 144 -7.76 -9.00 -22.68
N ASP A 145 -8.29 -9.19 -23.88
CA ASP A 145 -7.56 -9.87 -24.94
C ASP A 145 -6.44 -8.98 -25.46
N PHE A 146 -5.20 -9.48 -25.38
CA PHE A 146 -4.05 -8.82 -25.98
C PHE A 146 -3.85 -9.39 -27.38
N LEU A 147 -4.55 -8.83 -28.36
CA LEU A 147 -4.32 -9.15 -29.77
C LEU A 147 -3.06 -8.41 -30.24
N GLN A 148 -1.92 -9.10 -30.24
CA GLN A 148 -0.69 -8.59 -30.85
C GLN A 148 -0.87 -8.57 -32.38
N GLN A 149 -1.06 -7.38 -32.96
CA GLN A 149 -1.03 -7.20 -34.41
C GLN A 149 0.40 -7.43 -34.91
N THR A 150 0.64 -8.53 -35.61
CA THR A 150 1.79 -8.67 -36.50
C THR A 150 1.33 -8.29 -37.90
N ASN A 151 1.66 -7.07 -38.34
CA ASN A 151 1.51 -6.68 -39.73
C ASN A 151 2.59 -7.42 -40.54
N ARG A 152 2.18 -8.33 -41.41
CA ARG A 152 2.98 -8.80 -42.53
C ARG A 152 2.27 -8.35 -43.80
N ASP A 153 2.94 -7.49 -44.56
CA ASP A 153 2.51 -7.09 -45.89
C ASP A 153 2.58 -8.28 -46.85
N GLY A 154 1.47 -8.56 -47.55
CA GLY A 154 1.41 -9.57 -48.60
C GLY A 154 0.09 -10.34 -48.62
N ALA A 155 -0.86 -9.83 -49.41
CA ALA A 155 -2.00 -10.50 -50.06
C ALA A 155 -2.73 -11.69 -49.36
N ALA A 156 -4.05 -11.48 -49.21
CA ALA A 156 -5.14 -12.47 -49.08
C ALA A 156 -5.36 -13.14 -47.71
N GLY A 157 -6.56 -12.89 -47.16
CA GLY A 157 -7.19 -13.70 -46.10
C GLY A 157 -6.81 -13.27 -44.67
N LYS A 158 -7.70 -12.52 -44.02
CA LYS A 158 -7.58 -12.15 -42.59
C LYS A 158 -7.58 -13.41 -41.71
N ASN A 159 -6.40 -13.90 -41.35
CA ASN A 159 -6.18 -14.84 -40.25
C ASN A 159 -5.28 -14.14 -39.23
N TYR A 160 -5.83 -13.82 -38.06
CA TYR A 160 -5.11 -13.17 -36.97
C TYR A 160 -4.29 -14.22 -36.19
N PRO A 161 -2.95 -14.19 -36.19
CA PRO A 161 -2.15 -15.03 -35.33
C PRO A 161 -1.98 -14.35 -33.96
N SER A 162 -2.55 -14.92 -32.92
CA SER A 162 -2.28 -14.54 -31.53
C SER A 162 -0.86 -14.98 -31.14
N ALA A 163 0.11 -14.09 -31.26
CA ALA A 163 1.48 -14.31 -30.79
C ALA A 163 1.59 -13.92 -29.31
N CYS A 164 1.50 -14.89 -28.39
CA CYS A 164 1.79 -14.68 -26.97
C CYS A 164 3.28 -14.35 -26.79
N ARG A 165 3.64 -13.07 -26.70
CA ARG A 165 5.00 -12.64 -26.31
C ARG A 165 4.94 -12.08 -24.89
N GLN A 166 5.10 -12.94 -23.89
CA GLN A 166 5.44 -12.53 -22.53
C GLN A 166 6.95 -12.28 -22.48
N GLN A 167 7.36 -11.03 -22.73
CA GLN A 167 8.76 -10.63 -22.57
C GLN A 167 9.03 -10.44 -21.08
N GLN A 168 9.41 -11.51 -20.39
CA GLN A 168 10.06 -11.42 -19.08
C GLN A 168 11.37 -10.64 -19.26
N ARG A 169 11.41 -9.41 -18.77
CA ARG A 169 12.65 -8.65 -18.62
C ARG A 169 13.30 -9.11 -17.31
N PRO A 170 14.44 -9.81 -17.31
CA PRO A 170 15.16 -10.08 -16.08
C PRO A 170 15.69 -8.76 -15.50
N ALA A 171 15.51 -8.57 -14.20
CA ALA A 171 16.29 -7.59 -13.44
C ALA A 171 17.76 -8.04 -13.51
N ALA A 172 18.63 -7.16 -14.00
CA ALA A 172 20.07 -7.37 -13.95
C ALA A 172 20.54 -7.36 -12.49
N ALA A 173 21.48 -8.26 -12.20
CA ALA A 173 22.22 -8.35 -10.95
C ALA A 173 23.15 -7.14 -10.74
#